data_AF-A0A0Q8RMQ7-F1
#
_entry.id   AF-A0A0Q8RMQ7-F1
#
_cell.length_a   1.000
_cell.length_b   1.000
_cell.length_c   1.000
_cell.angle_alpha   90.00
_cell.angle_beta   90.00
_cell.angle_gamma   90.00
#
_symmetry.space_group_name_H-M   'P 1'
#
loop_
_entity.id
_entity.type
_entity.pdbx_description
1 polymer ?
#
loop_
_entity_poly.entity_id
_entity_poly.type
_entity_poly.pdbx_seq_one_letter_code
_entity_poly.pdbx_strand_id
1 'polypeptide(L)'
;MKKFAALAGLVSVLATAHAQEEPVVGIWQKLAVSDKGFKLVARTNYIFTNKPLAKETVFSAIRVADPLDVICCLKVKNLKPLKLQDVIAKYSMDEEFVSHMNNVKGAEFVYEAVPVDKAEWNPLMTTIMSGEKNPDDHSPYTAPVISAKLGAADEKLKKLELGPTKAKLKITYPKNDDKAIYQFTINNKKVVLSEETFPHD
;
A
#
# COMPACT_ATOMS: atom_id res chain seq x y z
N MET A 1 14.89 -70.45 14.27
CA MET A 1 14.11 -69.62 13.33
C MET A 1 13.23 -68.66 14.12
N LYS A 2 13.02 -67.44 13.60
CA LYS A 2 12.20 -66.32 14.11
C LYS A 2 12.88 -65.34 15.08
N LYS A 3 13.60 -64.37 14.50
CA LYS A 3 13.78 -63.03 15.06
C LYS A 3 12.65 -62.16 14.52
N PHE A 4 11.77 -61.63 15.37
CA PHE A 4 10.83 -60.58 14.98
C PHE A 4 11.45 -59.24 15.34
N ALA A 5 11.88 -58.51 14.31
CA ALA A 5 12.30 -57.13 14.42
C ALA A 5 11.05 -56.25 14.56
N ALA A 6 10.93 -55.55 15.69
CA ALA A 6 9.93 -54.51 15.88
C ALA A 6 10.45 -53.21 15.23
N LEU A 7 9.95 -52.91 14.04
CA LEU A 7 10.09 -51.60 13.40
C LEU A 7 9.00 -50.69 13.97
N ALA A 8 9.30 -49.95 15.04
CA ALA A 8 8.42 -48.89 15.53
C ALA A 8 8.61 -47.66 14.64
N GLY A 9 7.61 -47.37 13.82
CA GLY A 9 7.59 -46.23 12.91
C GLY A 9 7.61 -44.90 13.64
N LEU A 10 8.59 -44.06 13.31
CA LEU A 10 8.51 -42.62 13.55
C LEU A 10 7.48 -42.05 12.56
N VAL A 11 6.26 -41.85 13.05
CA VAL A 11 5.30 -40.93 12.41
C VAL A 11 5.80 -39.52 12.71
N SER A 12 6.53 -38.95 11.76
CA SER A 12 6.91 -37.54 11.77
C SER A 12 5.64 -36.69 11.62
N VAL A 13 5.17 -36.14 12.72
CA VAL A 13 4.22 -35.02 12.72
C VAL A 13 4.99 -33.81 12.18
N LEU A 14 5.01 -33.67 10.85
CA LEU A 14 5.33 -32.41 10.19
C LEU A 14 4.21 -31.43 10.54
N ALA A 15 4.30 -30.84 11.73
CA ALA A 15 3.58 -29.61 12.02
C ALA A 15 4.00 -28.61 10.95
N THR A 16 3.10 -28.32 10.03
CA THR A 16 3.26 -27.25 9.06
C THR A 16 3.39 -25.96 9.85
N ALA A 17 4.63 -25.57 10.13
CA ALA A 17 4.96 -24.20 10.44
C ALA A 17 4.55 -23.39 9.21
N HIS A 18 3.30 -22.94 9.18
CA HIS A 18 2.86 -21.90 8.26
C HIS A 18 3.65 -20.66 8.63
N ALA A 19 4.82 -20.51 8.02
CA ALA A 19 5.57 -19.27 8.04
C ALA A 19 4.60 -18.19 7.60
N GLN A 20 4.22 -17.33 8.54
CA GLN A 20 3.31 -16.25 8.27
C GLN A 20 3.92 -15.37 7.19
N GLU A 21 3.25 -15.33 6.04
CA GLU A 21 3.74 -14.60 4.87
C GLU A 21 3.96 -13.13 5.28
N GLU A 22 5.19 -12.62 5.10
CA GLU A 22 5.52 -11.23 5.43
C GLU A 22 4.54 -10.31 4.67
N PRO A 23 3.98 -9.26 5.30
CA PRO A 23 3.10 -8.35 4.60
C PRO A 23 3.83 -7.65 3.45
N VAL A 24 3.12 -7.41 2.37
CA VAL A 24 3.51 -6.47 1.32
C VAL A 24 3.30 -5.06 1.85
N VAL A 25 4.25 -4.17 1.60
CA VAL A 25 4.14 -2.75 1.94
C VAL A 25 4.31 -1.91 0.69
N GLY A 26 3.81 -0.68 0.76
CA GLY A 26 3.70 0.13 -0.43
C GLY A 26 3.36 1.59 -0.17
N ILE A 27 3.07 2.29 -1.27
CA ILE A 27 2.48 3.62 -1.27
C ILE A 27 1.20 3.56 -2.12
N TRP A 28 0.10 4.04 -1.57
CA TRP A 28 -1.11 4.33 -2.32
C TRP A 28 -1.03 5.72 -2.90
N GLN A 29 -1.30 5.84 -4.20
CA GLN A 29 -1.40 7.08 -4.96
C GLN A 29 -2.80 7.19 -5.56
N LYS A 30 -3.64 8.10 -5.06
CA LYS A 30 -4.88 8.53 -5.72
C LYS A 30 -4.59 9.84 -6.42
N LEU A 31 -4.41 9.78 -7.73
CA LEU A 31 -4.00 10.94 -8.52
C LEU A 31 -5.08 11.29 -9.53
N ALA A 32 -5.41 12.58 -9.58
CA ALA A 32 -6.11 13.19 -10.69
C ALA A 32 -5.13 13.37 -11.86
N VAL A 33 -5.62 13.19 -13.08
CA VAL A 33 -4.92 13.53 -14.31
C VAL A 33 -5.75 14.57 -15.03
N SER A 34 -5.12 15.66 -15.43
CA SER A 34 -5.75 16.79 -16.12
C SER A 34 -5.27 16.89 -17.56
N ASP A 35 -6.12 17.38 -18.46
CA ASP A 35 -5.67 17.82 -19.78
C ASP A 35 -5.05 19.23 -19.72
N LYS A 36 -4.59 19.73 -20.88
CA LYS A 36 -4.02 21.08 -21.02
C LYS A 36 -4.99 22.21 -20.68
N GLY A 37 -6.28 21.93 -20.62
CA GLY A 37 -7.33 22.86 -20.20
C GLY A 37 -7.69 22.72 -18.72
N PHE A 38 -6.86 22.03 -17.93
CA PHE A 38 -7.08 21.72 -16.51
C PHE A 38 -8.36 20.93 -16.24
N LYS A 39 -8.87 20.18 -17.23
CA LYS A 39 -10.04 19.32 -17.04
C LYS A 39 -9.60 17.95 -16.59
N LEU A 40 -10.25 17.42 -15.56
CA LEU A 40 -10.05 16.03 -15.11
C LEU A 40 -10.37 15.05 -16.25
N VAL A 41 -9.38 14.26 -16.66
CA VAL A 41 -9.52 13.20 -17.66
C VAL A 41 -9.49 11.80 -17.05
N ALA A 42 -8.83 11.64 -15.90
CA ALA A 42 -8.80 10.39 -15.17
C ALA A 42 -8.56 10.62 -13.68
N ARG A 43 -9.04 9.69 -12.86
CA ARG A 43 -8.66 9.57 -11.46
C ARG A 43 -8.48 8.10 -11.14
N THR A 44 -7.27 7.72 -10.74
CA THR A 44 -6.92 6.31 -10.53
C THR A 44 -6.24 6.13 -9.19
N ASN A 45 -6.53 5.01 -8.52
CA ASN A 45 -5.79 4.58 -7.34
C ASN A 45 -4.71 3.59 -7.79
N TYR A 46 -3.44 3.94 -7.59
CA TYR A 46 -2.32 3.04 -7.76
C TYR A 46 -1.78 2.58 -6.42
N ILE A 47 -1.33 1.34 -6.34
CA ILE A 47 -0.53 0.84 -5.23
C ILE A 47 0.83 0.43 -5.76
N PHE A 48 1.85 1.16 -5.33
CA PHE A 48 3.25 0.85 -5.52
C PHE A 48 3.67 -0.12 -4.42
N THR A 49 4.25 -1.28 -4.76
CA THR A 49 4.63 -2.29 -3.76
C THR A 49 6.11 -2.65 -3.82
N ASN A 50 6.62 -3.11 -2.68
CA ASN A 50 8.00 -3.59 -2.54
C ASN A 50 8.23 -5.01 -3.10
N LYS A 51 7.16 -5.76 -3.37
CA LYS A 51 7.22 -7.14 -3.88
C LYS A 51 5.97 -7.47 -4.71
N PRO A 52 6.00 -8.50 -5.58
CA PRO A 52 4.85 -8.83 -6.41
C PRO A 52 3.70 -9.44 -5.59
N LEU A 53 2.47 -9.32 -6.10
CA LEU A 53 1.28 -9.87 -5.47
C LEU A 53 0.94 -11.24 -6.05
N ALA A 54 0.88 -12.26 -5.20
CA ALA A 54 0.54 -13.62 -5.60
C ALA A 54 -0.98 -13.92 -5.57
N LYS A 55 -1.77 -13.05 -4.93
CA LYS A 55 -3.22 -13.20 -4.73
C LYS A 55 -3.89 -11.84 -4.58
N GLU A 56 -5.21 -11.82 -4.74
CA GLU A 56 -6.02 -10.62 -4.43
C GLU A 56 -5.66 -10.13 -3.02
N THR A 57 -5.31 -8.84 -2.93
CA THR A 57 -4.72 -8.29 -1.71
C THR A 57 -5.43 -7.01 -1.32
N VAL A 58 -5.85 -6.95 -0.06
CA VAL A 58 -6.41 -5.77 0.58
C VAL A 58 -5.31 -5.03 1.33
N PHE A 59 -5.28 -3.72 1.14
CA PHE A 59 -4.35 -2.81 1.76
C PHE A 59 -5.09 -1.82 2.66
N SER A 60 -4.54 -1.62 3.86
CA SER A 60 -4.88 -0.47 4.69
C SER A 60 -3.81 0.59 4.52
N ALA A 61 -4.24 1.84 4.33
CA ALA A 61 -3.34 2.99 4.30
C ALA A 61 -3.22 3.61 5.69
N ILE A 62 -2.10 4.27 5.96
CA ILE A 62 -1.79 4.85 7.27
C ILE A 62 -1.48 6.33 7.08
N ARG A 63 -2.27 7.20 7.70
CA ARG A 63 -2.01 8.64 7.75
C ARG A 63 -1.27 8.98 9.05
N VAL A 64 -0.30 9.89 8.97
CA VAL A 64 0.35 10.41 10.18
C VAL A 64 -0.66 11.20 11.01
N ALA A 65 -1.01 10.66 12.16
CA ALA A 65 -1.46 11.37 13.34
C ALA A 65 -0.84 10.61 14.53
N ASP A 66 -0.63 11.26 15.68
CA ASP A 66 -0.36 10.53 16.92
C ASP A 66 -1.66 10.62 17.75
N PRO A 67 -2.48 9.56 17.82
CA PRO A 67 -2.27 8.19 17.29
C PRO A 67 -2.54 8.07 15.78
N LEU A 68 -2.01 7.01 15.16
CA LEU A 68 -2.06 6.85 13.71
C LEU A 68 -3.44 6.49 13.20
N ASP A 69 -3.83 7.19 12.16
CA ASP A 69 -5.11 7.04 11.51
C ASP A 69 -5.02 5.96 10.43
N VAL A 70 -5.83 4.92 10.57
CA VAL A 70 -5.98 3.88 9.54
C VAL A 70 -7.01 4.35 8.52
N ILE A 71 -6.73 4.10 7.24
CA ILE A 71 -7.68 4.30 6.15
C ILE A 71 -7.90 2.95 5.51
N CYS A 72 -9.14 2.47 5.62
CA CYS A 72 -9.54 1.19 5.08
C CYS A 72 -10.62 1.35 4.01
N CYS A 73 -10.47 0.76 2.84
CA CYS A 73 -9.31 0.01 2.35
C CYS A 73 -9.30 0.05 0.83
N LEU A 74 -8.17 -0.35 0.25
CA LEU A 74 -8.04 -0.57 -1.18
C LEU A 74 -7.78 -2.03 -1.46
N LYS A 75 -8.14 -2.47 -2.65
CA LYS A 75 -8.03 -3.85 -3.09
C LYS A 75 -7.43 -3.92 -4.48
N VAL A 76 -6.39 -4.73 -4.61
CA VAL A 76 -5.82 -5.10 -5.90
C VAL A 76 -6.37 -6.45 -6.31
N LYS A 77 -7.20 -6.45 -7.36
CA LYS A 77 -7.77 -7.67 -7.97
C LYS A 77 -6.91 -8.17 -9.13
N ASN A 78 -6.42 -7.25 -9.97
CA ASN A 78 -5.57 -7.59 -11.10
C ASN A 78 -4.12 -7.75 -10.63
N LEU A 79 -3.61 -8.97 -10.66
CA LEU A 79 -2.28 -9.32 -10.17
C LEU A 79 -1.18 -9.13 -11.20
N LYS A 80 -1.52 -8.66 -12.42
CA LYS A 80 -0.53 -8.27 -13.41
C LYS A 80 -0.01 -6.87 -13.05
N PRO A 81 1.27 -6.71 -12.68
CA PRO A 81 1.84 -5.39 -12.45
C PRO A 81 1.74 -4.56 -13.72
N LEU A 82 1.38 -3.30 -13.55
CA LEU A 82 1.48 -2.28 -14.59
C LEU A 82 2.96 -1.96 -14.82
N LYS A 83 3.31 -1.69 -16.08
CA LYS A 83 4.58 -1.04 -16.38
C LYS A 83 4.42 0.44 -16.13
N LEU A 84 5.19 1.00 -15.20
CA LEU A 84 5.11 2.43 -14.86
C LEU A 84 5.26 3.33 -16.10
N GLN A 85 6.16 2.97 -17.02
CA GLN A 85 6.38 3.73 -18.27
C GLN A 85 5.14 3.73 -19.19
N ASP A 86 4.35 2.66 -19.21
CA ASP A 86 3.11 2.62 -20.01
C ASP A 86 2.05 3.54 -19.38
N VAL A 87 1.99 3.60 -18.04
CA VAL A 87 1.09 4.51 -17.31
C VAL A 87 1.48 5.97 -17.54
N ILE A 88 2.77 6.29 -17.45
CA ILE A 88 3.32 7.62 -17.73
C ILE A 88 3.04 8.02 -19.18
N ALA A 89 3.29 7.14 -20.14
CA ALA A 89 3.03 7.43 -21.56
C ALA A 89 1.54 7.73 -21.82
N LYS A 90 0.64 6.95 -21.20
CA LYS A 90 -0.81 7.14 -21.31
C LYS A 90 -1.26 8.54 -20.87
N TYR A 91 -0.62 9.10 -19.84
CA TYR A 91 -0.98 10.39 -19.24
C TYR A 91 0.11 11.45 -19.44
N SER A 92 0.89 11.34 -20.52
CA SER A 92 2.03 12.21 -20.82
C SER A 92 1.70 13.69 -21.05
N MET A 93 0.41 14.03 -21.15
CA MET A 93 -0.05 15.41 -21.27
C MET A 93 -0.04 16.17 -19.94
N ASP A 94 -0.01 15.46 -18.81
CA ASP A 94 -0.03 16.03 -17.46
C ASP A 94 1.37 15.95 -16.85
N GLU A 95 2.12 17.04 -16.94
CA GLU A 95 3.53 17.10 -16.53
C GLU A 95 3.70 16.88 -15.01
N GLU A 96 2.75 17.34 -14.19
CA GLU A 96 2.79 17.16 -12.74
C GLU A 96 2.57 15.68 -12.38
N PHE A 97 1.58 15.03 -13.00
CA PHE A 97 1.37 13.59 -12.84
C PHE A 97 2.60 12.79 -13.25
N VAL A 98 3.20 13.13 -14.41
CA VAL A 98 4.40 12.46 -14.93
C VAL A 98 5.58 12.65 -13.98
N SER A 99 5.81 13.87 -13.50
CA SER A 99 6.90 14.18 -12.56
C SER A 99 6.74 13.35 -11.28
N HIS A 100 5.57 13.43 -10.66
CA HIS A 100 5.29 12.76 -9.39
C HIS A 100 5.45 11.24 -9.51
N MET A 101 4.86 10.62 -10.54
CA MET A 101 4.93 9.17 -10.76
C MET A 101 6.36 8.69 -11.00
N ASN A 102 7.22 9.50 -11.63
CA ASN A 102 8.65 9.19 -11.78
C ASN A 102 9.43 9.31 -10.47
N ASN A 103 8.96 10.11 -9.51
CA ASN A 103 9.62 10.35 -8.23
C ASN A 103 9.19 9.41 -7.10
N VAL A 104 8.27 8.46 -7.36
CA VAL A 104 8.03 7.33 -6.45
C VAL A 104 9.21 6.35 -6.53
N LYS A 105 9.91 6.14 -5.40
CA LYS A 105 11.11 5.28 -5.31
C LYS A 105 10.95 4.18 -4.26
N GLY A 106 11.75 3.12 -4.41
CA GLY A 106 11.81 1.97 -3.49
C GLY A 106 10.72 0.91 -3.73
N ALA A 107 9.78 1.17 -4.64
CA ALA A 107 8.78 0.22 -5.09
C ALA A 107 9.10 -0.29 -6.50
N GLU A 108 9.01 -1.60 -6.70
CA GLU A 108 9.36 -2.26 -7.97
C GLU A 108 8.13 -2.58 -8.81
N PHE A 109 6.94 -2.64 -8.18
CA PHE A 109 5.70 -3.06 -8.82
C PHE A 109 4.62 -2.01 -8.63
N VAL A 110 3.78 -1.82 -9.64
CA VAL A 110 2.64 -0.89 -9.59
C VAL A 110 1.40 -1.65 -9.97
N TYR A 111 0.31 -1.46 -9.23
CA TYR A 111 -0.98 -2.05 -9.52
C TYR A 111 -2.07 -0.99 -9.52
N GLU A 112 -3.08 -1.17 -10.35
CA GLU A 112 -4.33 -0.48 -10.18
C GLU A 112 -5.09 -1.10 -9.00
N ALA A 113 -5.62 -0.24 -8.14
CA ALA A 113 -6.43 -0.64 -7.00
C ALA A 113 -7.80 0.00 -7.09
N VAL A 114 -8.77 -0.65 -6.45
CA VAL A 114 -10.13 -0.12 -6.28
C VAL A 114 -10.43 -0.03 -4.79
N PRO A 115 -11.27 0.91 -4.33
CA PRO A 115 -11.76 0.86 -2.97
C PRO A 115 -12.46 -0.49 -2.71
N VAL A 116 -12.38 -0.98 -1.47
CA VAL A 116 -13.24 -2.09 -1.01
C VAL A 116 -14.71 -1.67 -1.03
N ASP A 117 -15.62 -2.58 -0.71
CA ASP A 117 -17.05 -2.27 -0.71
C ASP A 117 -17.35 -1.13 0.26
N LYS A 118 -18.25 -0.21 -0.12
CA LYS A 118 -18.54 1.01 0.65
C LYS A 118 -19.01 0.72 2.08
N ALA A 119 -19.61 -0.45 2.33
CA ALA A 119 -20.02 -0.89 3.66
C ALA A 119 -18.83 -1.15 4.62
N GLU A 120 -17.63 -1.32 4.07
CA GLU A 120 -16.39 -1.55 4.84
C GLU A 120 -15.59 -0.26 5.05
N TRP A 121 -16.02 0.87 4.48
CA TRP A 121 -15.29 2.13 4.59
C TRP A 121 -15.39 2.69 6.00
N ASN A 122 -14.24 3.10 6.53
CA ASN A 122 -14.22 3.94 7.71
C ASN A 122 -14.47 5.42 7.36
N PRO A 123 -14.67 6.31 8.35
CA PRO A 123 -14.93 7.73 8.08
C PRO A 123 -13.87 8.41 7.22
N LEU A 124 -12.59 8.07 7.40
CA LEU A 124 -11.51 8.67 6.61
C LEU A 124 -11.55 8.24 5.15
N MET A 125 -11.76 6.96 4.88
CA MET A 125 -11.97 6.46 3.52
C MET A 125 -13.17 7.14 2.86
N THR A 126 -14.26 7.32 3.62
CA THR A 126 -15.45 8.03 3.14
C THR A 126 -15.12 9.46 2.73
N THR A 127 -14.35 10.18 3.54
CA THR A 127 -13.90 11.54 3.21
C THR A 127 -13.04 11.56 1.94
N ILE A 128 -12.02 10.69 1.85
CA ILE A 128 -11.08 10.66 0.71
C ILE A 128 -11.78 10.31 -0.61
N MET A 129 -12.82 9.48 -0.54
CA MET A 129 -13.60 9.03 -1.71
C MET A 129 -14.79 9.93 -2.04
N SER A 130 -15.17 10.87 -1.17
CA SER A 130 -16.37 11.71 -1.35
C SER A 130 -16.32 12.56 -2.63
N GLY A 131 -15.14 13.03 -3.02
CA GLY A 131 -14.93 13.81 -4.25
C GLY A 131 -14.69 12.98 -5.51
N GLU A 132 -14.76 11.65 -5.46
CA GLU A 132 -14.40 10.77 -6.59
C GLU A 132 -15.23 11.01 -7.87
N LYS A 133 -16.43 11.60 -7.75
CA LYS A 133 -17.28 11.97 -8.89
C LYS A 133 -17.31 13.48 -9.18
N ASN A 134 -16.64 14.30 -8.36
CA ASN A 134 -16.54 15.72 -8.60
C ASN A 134 -15.46 15.97 -9.67
N PRO A 135 -15.82 16.51 -10.86
CA PRO A 135 -14.85 16.82 -11.92
C PRO A 135 -13.94 17.99 -11.55
N ASP A 136 -14.34 18.84 -10.59
CA ASP A 136 -13.57 20.02 -10.16
C ASP A 136 -12.64 19.72 -8.98
N ASP A 137 -12.73 18.52 -8.40
CA ASP A 137 -11.80 18.07 -7.37
C ASP A 137 -10.52 17.56 -8.05
N HIS A 138 -9.37 18.17 -7.83
CA HIS A 138 -8.09 17.68 -8.35
C HIS A 138 -7.17 17.21 -7.23
N SER A 139 -7.68 17.12 -5.99
CA SER A 139 -6.87 16.85 -4.81
C SER A 139 -6.24 15.46 -4.89
N PRO A 140 -4.90 15.38 -4.91
CA PRO A 140 -4.22 14.10 -4.82
C PRO A 140 -4.34 13.56 -3.39
N TYR A 141 -4.26 12.24 -3.25
CA TYR A 141 -4.11 11.62 -1.95
C TYR A 141 -3.02 10.57 -2.00
N THR A 142 -2.09 10.64 -1.06
CA THR A 142 -1.05 9.65 -0.91
C THR A 142 -0.94 9.16 0.53
N ALA A 143 -0.63 7.87 0.70
CA ALA A 143 -0.31 7.31 2.00
C ALA A 143 0.48 6.00 1.89
N PRO A 144 1.35 5.69 2.87
CA PRO A 144 1.96 4.38 3.00
C PRO A 144 0.88 3.31 3.28
N VAL A 145 1.04 2.14 2.69
CA VAL A 145 0.11 1.01 2.84
C VAL A 145 0.79 -0.26 3.33
N ILE A 146 0.00 -1.12 3.97
CA ILE A 146 0.39 -2.49 4.32
C ILE A 146 -0.72 -3.47 3.91
N SER A 147 -0.34 -4.66 3.43
CA SER A 147 -1.27 -5.73 3.03
C SER A 147 -1.86 -6.45 4.24
N ALA A 148 -2.57 -5.70 5.06
CA ALA A 148 -3.34 -6.18 6.17
C ALA A 148 -4.62 -5.35 6.23
N LYS A 149 -5.73 -5.98 6.59
CA LYS A 149 -6.95 -5.26 6.94
C LYS A 149 -6.83 -4.85 8.39
N LEU A 150 -6.53 -3.58 8.63
CA LEU A 150 -6.40 -2.99 9.94
C LEU A 150 -7.77 -2.44 10.38
N GLY A 151 -8.06 -2.47 11.67
CA GLY A 151 -9.29 -1.93 12.24
C GLY A 151 -9.05 -1.07 13.48
N ALA A 152 -10.14 -0.70 14.16
CA ALA A 152 -10.12 0.20 15.33
C ALA A 152 -9.27 -0.32 16.51
N ALA A 153 -8.97 -1.62 16.57
CA ALA A 153 -8.06 -2.18 17.58
C ALA A 153 -6.60 -1.87 17.27
N ASP A 154 -6.23 -1.78 15.99
CA ASP A 154 -4.88 -1.47 15.52
C ASP A 154 -4.54 0.02 15.67
N GLU A 155 -5.53 0.91 15.54
CA GLU A 155 -5.39 2.37 15.72
C GLU A 155 -4.92 2.77 17.14
N LYS A 156 -5.18 1.93 18.15
CA LYS A 156 -4.82 2.18 19.56
C LYS A 156 -3.37 1.83 19.88
N LEU A 157 -2.64 1.19 18.96
CA LEU A 157 -1.27 0.75 19.18
C LEU A 157 -0.30 1.92 18.97
N LYS A 158 0.07 2.61 20.07
CA LYS A 158 1.04 3.72 20.12
C LYS A 158 2.42 3.42 19.50
N LYS A 159 2.70 2.16 19.15
CA LYS A 159 3.90 1.72 18.44
C LYS A 159 3.39 0.72 17.42
N LEU A 160 3.34 1.13 16.16
CA LEU A 160 2.89 0.32 15.02
C LEU A 160 3.52 -1.07 15.08
N GLU A 161 2.75 -1.99 15.61
CA GLU A 161 2.90 -3.41 15.42
C GLU A 161 1.79 -3.75 14.43
N LEU A 162 2.01 -3.40 13.16
CA LEU A 162 1.00 -3.52 12.12
C LEU A 162 0.77 -4.98 11.75
N GLY A 163 -0.48 -5.40 11.87
CA GLY A 163 -0.90 -6.74 11.54
C GLY A 163 -0.16 -7.80 12.36
N PRO A 164 -0.24 -9.07 11.95
CA PRO A 164 0.24 -10.16 12.78
C PRO A 164 1.77 -10.24 12.86
N THR A 165 2.49 -9.63 11.91
CA THR A 165 3.95 -9.57 11.91
C THR A 165 4.53 -8.38 12.66
N LYS A 166 3.68 -7.57 13.32
CA LYS A 166 4.10 -6.43 14.14
C LYS A 166 5.00 -5.43 13.39
N ALA A 167 4.66 -5.13 12.14
CA ALA A 167 5.50 -4.27 11.31
C ALA A 167 5.48 -2.81 11.80
N LYS A 168 6.66 -2.18 11.88
CA LYS A 168 6.81 -0.78 12.31
C LYS A 168 6.90 0.14 11.11
N LEU A 169 6.25 1.30 11.17
CA LEU A 169 6.36 2.34 10.15
C LEU A 169 6.89 3.63 10.78
N LYS A 170 7.89 4.23 10.14
CA LYS A 170 8.40 5.58 10.43
C LYS A 170 8.19 6.43 9.18
N ILE A 171 7.57 7.58 9.36
CA ILE A 171 7.33 8.56 8.29
C ILE A 171 8.22 9.76 8.57
N THR A 172 8.95 10.23 7.56
CA THR A 172 9.88 11.37 7.68
C THR A 172 9.67 12.32 6.51
N TYR A 173 9.63 13.62 6.82
CA TYR A 173 9.60 14.71 5.85
C TYR A 173 10.91 15.49 6.03
N PRO A 174 11.96 15.21 5.23
CA PRO A 174 13.22 15.93 5.33
C PRO A 174 13.01 17.44 5.10
N LYS A 175 13.77 18.28 5.78
CA LYS A 175 13.68 19.73 5.60
C LYS A 175 14.27 20.11 4.23
N ASN A 176 13.56 20.94 3.47
CA ASN A 176 13.96 21.47 2.16
C ASN A 176 14.06 20.41 1.04
N ASP A 177 13.41 19.27 1.21
CA ASP A 177 13.23 18.25 0.17
C ASP A 177 11.72 18.02 0.11
N ASP A 178 11.08 18.32 -1.02
CA ASP A 178 9.63 18.14 -1.22
C ASP A 178 9.33 16.64 -1.31
N LYS A 179 9.53 15.93 -0.19
CA LYS A 179 9.66 14.48 -0.17
C LYS A 179 9.10 13.87 1.11
N ALA A 180 8.34 12.80 0.94
CA ALA A 180 7.95 11.92 2.02
C ALA A 180 8.77 10.62 1.95
N ILE A 181 9.29 10.18 3.10
CA ILE A 181 10.03 8.93 3.25
C ILE A 181 9.29 8.02 4.22
N TYR A 182 8.95 6.83 3.74
CA TYR A 182 8.28 5.77 4.49
C TYR A 182 9.23 4.62 4.75
N GLN A 183 9.59 4.39 6.00
CA GLN A 183 10.43 3.27 6.40
C GLN A 183 9.61 2.23 7.16
N PHE A 184 9.37 1.10 6.52
CA PHE A 184 8.81 -0.08 7.14
C PHE A 184 9.91 -0.97 7.74
N THR A 185 9.69 -1.50 8.93
CA THR A 185 10.51 -2.54 9.55
C THR A 185 9.65 -3.78 9.79
N ILE A 186 9.90 -4.85 9.05
CA ILE A 186 9.19 -6.13 9.10
C ILE A 186 10.21 -7.21 9.42
N ASN A 187 10.05 -7.96 10.51
CA ASN A 187 11.00 -9.02 10.90
C ASN A 187 12.48 -8.55 10.87
N ASN A 188 12.75 -7.34 11.38
CA ASN A 188 14.05 -6.66 11.35
C ASN A 188 14.61 -6.27 9.96
N LYS A 189 13.91 -6.59 8.87
CA LYS A 189 14.23 -6.10 7.52
C LYS A 189 13.61 -4.72 7.32
N LYS A 190 14.37 -3.83 6.69
CA LYS A 190 13.92 -2.48 6.35
C LYS A 190 13.49 -2.40 4.90
N VAL A 191 12.34 -1.78 4.66
CA VAL A 191 11.88 -1.38 3.33
C VAL A 191 11.70 0.13 3.36
N VAL A 192 12.39 0.83 2.46
CA VAL A 192 12.34 2.30 2.35
C VAL A 192 11.66 2.65 1.05
N LEU A 193 10.56 3.38 1.15
CA LEU A 193 9.81 3.92 0.02
C LEU A 193 9.83 5.44 0.12
N SER A 194 9.77 6.14 -1.01
CA SER A 194 9.61 7.59 -0.99
C SER A 194 8.82 8.09 -2.18
N GLU A 195 8.29 9.29 -2.04
CA GLU A 195 7.63 10.03 -3.11
C GLU A 195 7.90 11.53 -2.96
N GLU A 196 7.66 12.27 -4.03
CA GLU A 196 7.58 13.72 -3.97
C GLU A 196 6.31 14.14 -3.21
N THR A 197 6.38 15.17 -2.38
CA THR A 197 5.17 15.72 -1.74
C THR A 197 4.55 16.75 -2.65
N PHE A 198 3.25 16.66 -2.85
CA PHE A 198 2.52 17.77 -3.45
C PHE A 198 2.66 19.01 -2.57
N PRO A 199 2.86 20.21 -3.16
CA PRO A 199 2.85 21.45 -2.40
C PRO A 199 1.56 21.53 -1.58
N HIS A 200 1.70 21.77 -0.28
CA HIS A 200 0.56 22.15 0.55
C HIS A 200 0.40 23.66 0.41
N ASP A 201 -0.75 24.12 -0.09
CA ASP A 201 -1.17 25.52 0.05
C ASP A 201 -1.23 25.94 1.52
#